data_AF-F1C731-F1
#
_entry.id   AF-F1C731-F1
#
_cell.length_a   1.000
_cell.length_b   1.000
_cell.length_c   1.000
_cell.angle_alpha   90.00
_cell.angle_beta   90.00
_cell.angle_gamma   90.00
#
_symmetry.space_group_name_H-M   'P 1'
#
loop_
_entity.id
_entity.type
_entity.pdbx_description
1 polymer ?
#
loop_
_entity_poly.entity_id
_entity_poly.type
_entity_poly.pdbx_seq_one_letter_code
_entity_poly.pdbx_strand_id
1 'polypeptide(L)'
;KVQLSTYRMRSRELKTADEFLVHVKSLPLQYEKGIYFAFLEDYGTHYTKNGKTGGEYELVYVLNQDTIKTKILTQRTVQDCVKVGFTADFEGIVDGHVKNDDCKDVTNKTKVILTEKQWWTRC
;
A
#
# COMPACT_ATOMS: atom_id res chain seq x y z
N LYS A 1 9.66 -2.20 1.46
CA LYS A 1 9.62 -1.88 0.00
C LYS A 1 10.34 -2.97 -0.79
N VAL A 2 9.65 -3.60 -1.74
CA VAL A 2 10.20 -4.65 -2.61
C VAL A 2 10.25 -4.12 -4.04
N GLN A 3 11.41 -4.19 -4.70
CA GLN A 3 11.58 -3.79 -6.09
C GLN A 3 11.64 -5.05 -6.96
N LEU A 4 10.68 -5.20 -7.88
CA LEU A 4 10.60 -6.34 -8.79
C LEU A 4 11.34 -6.07 -10.11
N SER A 5 11.15 -4.89 -10.70
CA SER A 5 11.80 -4.53 -11.96
C SER A 5 12.00 -3.03 -12.12
N THR A 6 12.79 -2.66 -13.11
CA THR A 6 12.93 -1.26 -13.56
C THR A 6 12.53 -1.18 -15.02
N TYR A 7 11.91 -0.07 -15.42
CA TYR A 7 11.50 0.15 -16.80
C TYR A 7 11.91 1.55 -17.28
N ARG A 8 12.10 1.64 -18.60
CA ARG A 8 12.40 2.88 -19.31
C ARG A 8 11.71 2.86 -20.66
N MET A 9 10.88 3.87 -20.88
CA MET A 9 10.19 4.09 -22.15
C MET A 9 11.13 4.68 -23.21
N ARG A 10 10.77 4.49 -24.47
CA ARG A 10 11.45 5.10 -25.61
C ARG A 10 11.32 6.62 -25.56
N SER A 11 12.36 7.33 -26.02
CA SER A 11 12.40 8.80 -26.01
C SER A 11 11.75 9.46 -27.22
N ARG A 12 11.58 8.71 -28.31
CA ARG A 12 10.99 9.16 -29.57
C ARG A 12 10.07 8.07 -30.11
N GLU A 13 9.13 8.45 -30.97
CA GLU A 13 8.21 7.53 -31.65
C GLU A 13 7.48 6.59 -30.68
N LEU A 14 6.92 7.18 -29.63
CA LEU A 14 6.06 6.46 -28.69
C LEU A 14 4.77 6.06 -29.42
N LYS A 15 4.47 4.76 -29.40
CA LYS A 15 3.16 4.27 -29.82
C LYS A 15 2.18 4.44 -28.67
N THR A 16 1.20 5.29 -28.86
CA THR A 16 0.09 5.48 -27.93
C THR A 16 -1.00 4.44 -28.20
N ALA A 17 -1.93 4.28 -27.26
CA ALA A 17 -3.15 3.51 -27.52
C ALA A 17 -3.96 4.16 -28.66
N ASP A 18 -4.66 3.35 -29.44
CA ASP A 18 -5.45 3.83 -30.58
C ASP A 18 -6.61 4.73 -30.10
N GLU A 19 -7.25 4.38 -28.99
CA GLU A 19 -8.32 5.15 -28.36
C GLU A 19 -7.87 6.55 -27.95
N PHE A 20 -6.69 6.66 -27.34
CA PHE A 20 -6.09 7.95 -26.98
C PHE A 20 -5.92 8.85 -28.21
N LEU A 21 -5.46 8.29 -29.34
CA LEU A 21 -5.30 9.04 -30.58
C LEU A 21 -6.63 9.52 -31.15
N VAL A 22 -7.69 8.71 -31.04
CA VAL A 22 -9.04 9.10 -31.46
C VAL A 22 -9.54 10.25 -30.60
N HIS A 23 -9.39 10.17 -29.28
CA HIS A 23 -9.85 11.20 -28.34
C HIS A 23 -9.11 12.53 -28.55
N VAL A 24 -7.79 12.49 -28.76
CA VAL A 24 -7.00 13.70 -29.08
C VAL A 24 -7.49 14.36 -30.36
N LYS A 25 -7.84 13.57 -31.38
CA LYS A 25 -8.35 14.10 -32.66
C LYS A 25 -9.76 14.68 -32.55
N SER A 26 -10.56 14.23 -31.59
CA SER A 26 -11.91 14.76 -31.35
C SER A 26 -11.93 16.08 -30.57
N LEU A 27 -10.80 16.51 -30.00
CA LEU A 27 -10.75 17.78 -29.26
C LEU A 27 -10.99 18.97 -30.20
N PRO A 28 -11.83 19.94 -29.81
CA PRO A 28 -12.07 21.12 -30.63
C PRO A 28 -10.81 21.99 -30.71
N LEU A 29 -10.60 22.63 -31.87
CA LEU A 29 -9.49 23.59 -32.07
C LEU A 29 -9.65 24.85 -31.22
N GLN A 30 -10.90 25.23 -30.93
CA GLN A 30 -11.20 26.32 -30.02
C GLN A 30 -11.17 25.80 -28.58
N TYR A 31 -10.56 26.56 -27.69
CA TYR A 31 -10.45 26.16 -26.30
C TYR A 31 -11.82 26.09 -25.64
N GLU A 32 -12.22 24.88 -25.26
CA GLU A 32 -13.42 24.64 -24.48
C GLU A 32 -13.06 23.91 -23.18
N LYS A 33 -13.17 24.63 -22.06
CA LYS A 33 -12.70 24.14 -20.75
C LYS A 33 -13.27 22.76 -20.41
N GLY A 34 -14.56 22.51 -20.64
CA GLY A 34 -15.22 21.25 -20.23
C GLY A 34 -14.58 20.03 -20.88
N ILE A 35 -14.41 20.06 -22.21
CA ILE A 35 -13.91 18.91 -22.97
C ILE A 35 -12.43 18.63 -22.66
N TYR A 36 -11.62 19.68 -22.52
CA TYR A 36 -10.21 19.52 -22.16
C TYR A 36 -10.02 18.99 -20.74
N PHE A 37 -10.86 19.39 -19.78
CA PHE A 37 -10.80 18.85 -18.42
C PHE A 37 -11.21 17.39 -18.37
N ALA A 38 -12.27 16.99 -19.08
CA ALA A 38 -12.68 15.59 -19.19
C ALA A 38 -11.55 14.71 -19.74
N PHE A 39 -10.85 15.18 -20.80
CA PHE A 39 -9.70 14.47 -21.35
C PHE A 39 -8.57 14.26 -20.31
N LEU A 40 -8.32 15.24 -19.45
CA LEU A 40 -7.30 15.13 -18.39
C LEU A 40 -7.75 14.24 -17.23
N GLU A 41 -9.05 14.15 -16.95
CA GLU A 41 -9.60 13.23 -15.96
C GLU A 41 -9.45 11.77 -16.41
N ASP A 42 -9.66 11.50 -17.70
CA ASP A 42 -9.55 10.16 -18.27
C ASP A 42 -8.10 9.68 -18.39
N TYR A 43 -7.19 10.53 -18.87
CA TYR A 43 -5.81 10.12 -19.21
C TYR A 43 -4.75 10.62 -18.24
N GLY A 44 -5.09 11.53 -17.33
CA GLY A 44 -4.17 12.16 -16.42
C GLY A 44 -3.34 13.28 -17.05
N THR A 45 -2.51 13.91 -16.21
CA THR A 45 -1.70 15.08 -16.57
C THR A 45 -0.26 14.74 -16.96
N HIS A 46 0.19 13.52 -16.69
CA HIS A 46 1.58 13.09 -16.86
C HIS A 46 1.63 11.66 -17.38
N TYR A 47 2.73 11.32 -18.08
CA TYR A 47 3.05 9.95 -18.47
C TYR A 47 4.39 9.52 -17.87
N THR A 48 4.53 8.22 -17.60
CA THR A 48 5.73 7.67 -16.98
C THR A 48 6.80 7.36 -18.02
N LYS A 49 7.96 8.03 -17.94
CA LYS A 49 9.10 7.76 -18.83
C LYS A 49 10.04 6.69 -18.28
N ASN A 50 10.23 6.67 -16.97
CA ASN A 50 11.08 5.71 -16.28
C ASN A 50 10.47 5.42 -14.91
N GLY A 51 10.74 4.24 -14.39
CA GLY A 51 10.20 3.85 -13.10
C GLY A 51 10.72 2.52 -12.61
N LYS A 52 10.30 2.21 -11.40
CA LYS A 52 10.55 0.93 -10.74
C LYS A 52 9.21 0.30 -10.45
N THR A 53 9.03 -0.95 -10.85
CA THR A 53 7.84 -1.74 -10.53
C THR A 53 8.16 -2.62 -9.35
N GLY A 54 7.20 -2.79 -8.46
CA GLY A 54 7.37 -3.53 -7.22
C GLY A 54 6.14 -3.41 -6.35
N GLY A 55 6.32 -3.61 -5.05
CA GLY A 55 5.27 -3.48 -4.07
C GLY A 55 5.78 -2.88 -2.77
N GLU A 56 4.89 -2.23 -2.05
CA GLU A 56 5.11 -1.79 -0.69
C GLU A 56 4.11 -2.48 0.21
N TYR A 57 4.60 -3.05 1.31
CA TYR A 57 3.76 -3.62 2.34
C TYR A 57 3.88 -2.72 3.56
N GLU A 58 2.78 -2.06 3.91
CA GLU A 58 2.67 -1.20 5.06
C GLU A 58 1.65 -1.81 6.02
N LEU A 59 2.09 -2.12 7.24
CA LEU A 59 1.26 -2.69 8.28
C LEU A 59 1.13 -1.71 9.43
N VAL A 60 -0.10 -1.27 9.68
CA VAL A 60 -0.41 -0.28 10.72
C VAL A 60 -1.10 -0.97 11.89
N TYR A 61 -0.45 -0.95 13.05
CA TYR A 61 -1.01 -1.47 14.30
C TYR A 61 -1.61 -0.34 15.13
N VAL A 62 -2.91 -0.43 15.42
CA VAL A 62 -3.61 0.50 16.31
C VAL A 62 -3.70 -0.13 17.69
N LEU A 63 -3.08 0.51 18.69
CA LEU A 63 -2.97 0.00 20.05
C LEU A 63 -3.63 0.95 21.04
N ASN A 64 -4.26 0.38 22.08
CA ASN A 64 -4.89 1.17 23.13
C ASN A 64 -3.86 1.63 24.16
N GLN A 65 -3.71 2.95 24.32
CA GLN A 65 -2.76 3.56 25.25
C GLN A 65 -3.04 3.21 26.72
N ASP A 66 -4.31 3.05 27.11
CA ASP A 66 -4.67 2.72 28.49
C ASP A 66 -4.15 1.33 28.85
N THR A 67 -4.32 0.35 27.95
CA THR A 67 -3.82 -1.01 28.15
C THR A 67 -2.30 -1.09 28.24
N ILE A 68 -1.59 -0.23 27.50
CA ILE A 68 -0.12 -0.12 27.55
C ILE A 68 0.31 0.43 28.92
N LYS A 69 -0.37 1.46 29.42
CA LYS A 69 -0.09 2.07 30.74
C LYS A 69 -0.41 1.12 31.89
N THR A 70 -1.55 0.42 31.86
CA THR A 70 -1.94 -0.54 32.91
C THR A 70 -0.93 -1.68 33.03
N LYS A 71 -0.35 -2.11 31.91
CA LYS A 71 0.67 -3.16 31.89
C LYS A 71 2.10 -2.66 32.10
N ILE A 72 2.30 -1.36 32.36
CA ILE A 72 3.62 -0.74 32.54
C ILE A 72 4.55 -1.08 31.35
N LEU A 73 3.99 -1.15 30.14
CA LEU A 73 4.75 -1.48 28.93
C LEU A 73 5.36 -0.21 28.36
N THR A 74 6.64 -0.27 28.00
CA THR A 74 7.27 0.83 27.26
C THR A 74 6.93 0.72 25.77
N GLN A 75 6.84 1.86 25.09
CA GLN A 75 6.62 1.89 23.64
C GLN A 75 7.68 1.09 22.87
N ARG A 76 8.93 1.06 23.37
CA ARG A 76 10.04 0.29 22.79
C ARG A 76 9.77 -1.21 22.89
N THR A 77 9.38 -1.70 24.07
CA THR A 77 9.03 -3.12 24.29
C THR A 77 7.93 -3.58 23.32
N VAL A 78 6.88 -2.78 23.16
CA VAL A 78 5.78 -3.11 22.25
C VAL A 78 6.24 -3.14 20.78
N GLN A 79 7.05 -2.16 20.37
CA GLN A 79 7.59 -2.10 19.02
C GLN A 79 8.49 -3.30 18.71
N ASP A 80 9.32 -3.71 19.66
CA ASP A 80 10.23 -4.84 19.48
C ASP A 80 9.48 -6.17 19.46
N CYS A 81 8.43 -6.34 20.27
CA CYS A 81 7.58 -7.53 20.20
C CYS A 81 6.83 -7.64 18.87
N VAL A 82 6.34 -6.54 18.30
CA VAL A 82 5.69 -6.54 16.98
C VAL A 82 6.68 -6.95 15.88
N LYS A 83 7.92 -6.49 15.94
CA LYS A 83 8.97 -6.90 14.98
C LYS A 83 9.27 -8.39 15.09
N VAL A 84 9.44 -8.90 16.31
CA VAL A 84 9.73 -10.31 16.56
C VAL A 84 8.61 -11.21 16.05
N GLY A 85 7.35 -10.86 16.32
CA GLY A 85 6.19 -11.60 15.82
C GLY A 85 6.17 -11.66 14.28
N PHE A 86 6.40 -10.51 13.62
CA PHE A 86 6.42 -10.46 12.16
C PHE A 86 7.53 -11.30 11.52
N THR A 87 8.74 -11.30 12.09
CA THR A 87 9.86 -12.10 11.58
C THR A 87 9.59 -13.60 11.74
N ALA A 88 9.02 -14.02 12.88
CA ALA A 88 8.70 -15.42 13.14
C ALA A 88 7.62 -15.97 12.20
N ASP A 89 6.60 -15.16 11.88
CA ASP A 89 5.52 -15.56 10.95
C ASP A 89 6.00 -15.67 9.49
N PHE A 90 7.01 -14.89 9.08
CA PHE A 90 7.47 -14.83 7.69
C PHE A 90 8.42 -15.98 7.30
N GLU A 91 9.17 -16.57 8.24
CA GLU A 91 10.15 -17.63 7.94
C GLU A 91 9.58 -19.05 7.89
N GLY A 92 8.30 -19.27 8.23
CA GLY A 92 7.53 -20.48 7.92
C GLY A 92 8.00 -21.83 8.50
N ILE A 93 9.25 -22.01 8.90
CA ILE A 93 9.78 -23.22 9.53
C ILE A 93 10.91 -22.82 10.48
N VAL A 94 10.54 -22.53 11.72
CA VAL A 94 11.24 -23.10 12.86
C VAL A 94 10.23 -23.16 13.98
N ASP A 95 10.07 -24.35 14.55
CA ASP A 95 9.55 -24.59 15.90
C ASP A 95 10.54 -24.01 16.94
N GLY A 96 10.95 -22.76 16.70
CA GLY A 96 11.87 -21.98 17.48
C GLY A 96 11.03 -21.15 18.41
N HIS A 97 10.91 -21.61 19.65
CA HIS A 97 10.44 -20.81 20.76
C HIS A 97 11.23 -19.50 20.84
N VAL A 98 10.80 -18.44 20.15
CA VAL A 98 11.26 -17.08 20.40
C VAL A 98 10.51 -16.58 21.63
N LYS A 99 10.84 -17.17 22.78
CA LYS A 99 10.43 -16.69 24.09
C LYS A 99 11.38 -15.54 24.45
N ASN A 100 11.10 -14.35 23.92
CA ASN A 100 11.49 -13.15 24.66
C ASN A 100 10.55 -13.08 25.86
N ASP A 101 11.09 -13.27 27.06
CA ASP A 101 10.32 -13.19 28.31
C ASP A 101 9.56 -11.86 28.40
N ASP A 102 10.14 -10.79 27.84
CA ASP A 102 9.56 -9.44 27.78
C ASP A 102 8.30 -9.31 26.89
N CYS A 103 8.07 -10.25 25.95
CA CYS A 103 6.90 -10.22 25.05
C CYS A 103 5.73 -11.09 25.55
N LYS A 104 5.91 -11.83 26.64
CA LYS A 104 4.84 -12.61 27.28
C LYS A 104 3.75 -11.72 27.85
N ASP A 105 4.11 -10.56 28.38
CA ASP A 105 3.15 -9.60 28.95
C ASP A 105 2.42 -8.78 27.89
N VAL A 106 2.99 -8.69 26.68
CA VAL A 106 2.39 -8.01 25.52
C VAL A 106 1.32 -8.89 24.85
N THR A 107 1.42 -10.21 24.97
CA THR A 107 0.44 -11.14 24.38
C THR A 107 -0.84 -11.21 25.21
N ASN A 108 -1.89 -10.55 24.71
CA ASN A 108 -3.25 -11.01 24.98
C ASN A 108 -3.86 -11.44 23.65
N LYS A 109 -4.52 -12.59 23.62
CA LYS A 109 -5.30 -13.08 22.47
C LYS A 109 -6.48 -12.15 22.25
N THR A 110 -6.24 -10.98 21.69
CA THR A 110 -7.31 -10.14 21.16
C THR A 110 -7.63 -10.73 19.80
N LYS A 111 -8.73 -11.48 19.74
CA LYS A 111 -9.36 -11.94 18.51
C LYS A 111 -9.41 -10.72 17.57
N VAL A 112 -8.59 -10.70 16.53
CA VAL A 112 -8.72 -9.72 15.46
C VAL A 112 -10.05 -10.05 14.82
N ILE A 113 -11.12 -9.40 15.27
CA ILE A 113 -12.38 -9.39 14.55
C ILE A 113 -12.05 -8.57 13.32
N LEU A 114 -11.69 -9.24 12.23
CA LEU A 114 -11.90 -8.71 10.91
C LEU A 114 -13.42 -8.53 10.81
N THR A 115 -13.94 -7.40 11.28
CA THR A 115 -15.24 -6.94 10.78
C THR A 115 -14.99 -6.65 9.33
N GLU A 116 -15.25 -7.66 8.50
CA GLU A 116 -15.46 -7.56 7.08
C GLU A 116 -16.54 -6.49 6.88
N LYS A 117 -16.13 -5.22 6.81
CA LYS A 117 -17.03 -4.17 6.34
C LYS A 117 -17.22 -4.47 4.86
N GLN A 118 -18.34 -5.11 4.59
CA GLN A 118 -18.83 -5.47 3.28
C GLN A 118 -19.08 -4.20 2.47
N TRP A 119 -18.05 -3.71 1.77
CA TRP A 119 -18.14 -2.59 0.82
C TRP A 119 -18.56 -3.06 -0.59
N TRP A 120 -19.02 -4.31 -0.75
CA TRP A 120 -19.42 -4.89 -2.04
C TRP A 120 -20.91 -4.66 -2.43
N THR A 121 -21.57 -3.61 -1.93
CA THR A 121 -22.96 -3.31 -2.33
C THR A 121 -23.18 -1.89 -2.84
N ARG A 122 -22.20 -1.35 -3.56
CA ARG A 122 -22.41 -0.12 -4.34
C ARG A 122 -21.53 -0.07 -5.58
N CYS A 123 -21.83 -0.98 -6.51
CA CYS A 123 -21.61 -0.78 -7.94
C CYS A 123 -22.99 -0.76 -8.59
#